data_AF-A0A831XWA1-F1
#
_entry.id   AF-A0A831XWA1-F1
#
_cell.length_a   1.000
_cell.length_b   1.000
_cell.length_c   1.000
_cell.angle_alpha   90.00
_cell.angle_beta   90.00
_cell.angle_gamma   90.00
#
_symmetry.space_group_name_H-M   'P 1'
#
loop_
_entity.id
_entity.type
_entity.pdbx_description
1 polymer ?
#
loop_
_entity_poly.entity_id
_entity_poly.type
_entity_poly.pdbx_seq_one_letter_code
_entity_poly.pdbx_strand_id
1 'polypeptide(L)'
;MSSSLLATEKGTIKKKWTGLLPVALIYPNSYPLAVSNLGYQLVYSQLNDFADVVCERFVYPAANAPLRSLESNRPLSDFSVVFASISFEDDYPRLAAMLSAGGIDPFAENRGPVGPGSPLVILGGVAVFMNPEPLAPFADIMVIGEAEPVLPSLVSRIRELFARQGSRREFLLDAGQT
;
A
#
# COMPACT_ATOMS: atom_id res chain seq x y z
N MET A 1 15.49 -5.70 12.50
CA MET A 1 15.27 -4.32 12.98
C MET A 1 13.80 -4.01 13.26
N SER A 2 12.79 -4.55 12.56
CA SER A 2 11.38 -4.16 12.86
C SER A 2 10.89 -4.60 14.26
N SER A 3 11.41 -5.70 14.81
CA SER A 3 11.02 -6.19 16.14
C SER A 3 11.30 -5.23 17.30
N SER A 4 12.24 -4.29 17.18
CA SER A 4 12.53 -3.33 18.26
C SER A 4 11.63 -2.08 18.20
N LEU A 5 11.18 -1.68 17.01
CA LEU A 5 10.27 -0.54 16.82
C LEU A 5 8.88 -0.83 17.38
N LEU A 6 8.38 -2.04 17.08
CA LEU A 6 7.03 -2.45 17.48
C LEU A 6 6.93 -2.87 18.94
N ALA A 7 8.05 -3.14 19.63
CA ALA A 7 8.04 -3.63 21.01
C ALA A 7 7.39 -2.65 21.99
N THR A 8 7.47 -1.35 21.71
CA THR A 8 6.90 -0.28 22.53
C THR A 8 5.69 0.40 21.89
N GLU A 9 5.33 0.03 20.66
CA GLU A 9 4.20 0.62 19.95
C GLU A 9 2.87 0.05 20.48
N LYS A 10 1.85 0.91 20.59
CA LYS A 10 0.47 0.49 20.85
C LYS A 10 -0.32 0.63 19.55
N GLY A 11 -1.19 -0.34 19.27
CA GLY A 11 -2.04 -0.34 18.07
C GLY A 11 -1.50 -1.19 16.91
N THR A 12 -0.36 -1.88 17.08
CA THR A 12 0.10 -2.86 16.09
C THR A 12 -0.88 -4.04 16.01
N ILE A 13 -1.39 -4.31 14.81
CA ILE A 13 -2.29 -5.43 14.51
C ILE A 13 -1.49 -6.51 13.78
N LYS A 14 -1.53 -7.75 14.28
CA LYS A 14 -0.89 -8.92 13.64
C LYS A 14 -1.94 -9.97 13.34
N LYS A 15 -2.16 -10.26 12.06
CA LYS A 15 -3.05 -11.33 11.59
C LYS A 15 -2.25 -12.49 10.98
N LYS A 16 -2.82 -13.70 11.05
CA LYS A 16 -2.27 -14.85 10.31
C LYS A 16 -2.68 -14.73 8.85
N TRP A 17 -1.72 -14.82 7.94
CA TRP A 17 -1.93 -14.60 6.50
C TRP A 17 -2.82 -15.63 5.80
N THR A 18 -2.93 -16.84 6.35
CA THR A 18 -3.59 -17.96 5.69
C THR A 18 -5.03 -17.61 5.30
N GLY A 19 -5.30 -17.58 3.99
CA GLY A 19 -6.63 -17.31 3.44
C GLY A 19 -7.03 -15.82 3.42
N LEU A 20 -6.14 -14.90 3.80
CA LEU A 20 -6.40 -13.45 3.78
C LEU A 20 -5.73 -12.80 2.57
N LEU A 21 -6.34 -11.73 2.05
CA LEU A 21 -5.75 -10.89 1.02
C LEU A 21 -4.59 -10.06 1.62
N PRO A 22 -3.34 -10.22 1.13
CA PRO A 22 -2.22 -9.47 1.66
C PRO A 22 -2.12 -8.07 1.06
N VAL A 23 -2.17 -7.08 1.93
CA VAL A 23 -2.13 -5.66 1.61
C VAL A 23 -0.91 -5.02 2.27
N ALA A 24 -0.06 -4.37 1.48
CA ALA A 24 1.04 -3.56 1.98
C ALA A 24 0.58 -2.11 2.09
N LEU A 25 0.82 -1.49 3.24
CA LEU A 25 0.57 -0.07 3.46
C LEU A 25 1.89 0.69 3.61
N ILE A 26 2.31 1.32 2.53
CA ILE A 26 3.56 2.07 2.40
C ILE A 26 3.39 3.50 2.92
N TYR A 27 4.32 3.93 3.76
CA TYR A 27 4.62 5.33 4.02
C TYR A 27 6.05 5.61 3.52
N PRO A 28 6.27 6.38 2.44
CA PRO A 28 7.60 6.56 1.86
C PRO A 28 8.54 7.48 2.66
N ASN A 29 8.50 7.38 3.98
CA ASN A 29 9.31 8.18 4.88
C ASN A 29 9.67 7.38 6.13
N SER A 30 10.37 8.02 7.07
CA SER A 30 10.81 7.39 8.31
C SER A 30 9.65 6.91 9.18
N TYR A 31 9.92 5.88 9.99
CA TYR A 31 8.96 5.33 10.94
C TYR A 31 8.34 6.38 11.89
N PRO A 32 9.11 7.29 12.52
CA PRO A 32 8.53 8.32 13.40
C PRO A 32 7.49 9.22 12.69
N LEU A 33 7.73 9.55 11.42
CA LEU A 33 6.77 10.34 10.63
C LEU A 33 5.54 9.51 10.25
N ALA A 34 5.71 8.23 9.92
CA ALA A 34 4.60 7.33 9.64
C ALA A 34 3.66 7.18 10.84
N VAL A 35 4.21 6.98 12.05
CA VAL A 35 3.37 6.83 13.27
C VAL A 35 2.74 8.13 13.74
N SER A 36 3.27 9.27 13.28
CA SER A 36 2.73 10.60 13.58
C SER A 36 1.70 11.07 12.55
N ASN A 37 1.48 10.31 11.47
CA ASN A 37 0.51 10.64 10.43
C ASN A 37 -0.84 9.96 10.71
N LEU A 38 -1.84 10.76 11.10
CA LEU A 38 -3.17 10.25 11.46
C LEU A 38 -3.88 9.55 10.29
N GLY A 39 -3.81 10.12 9.08
CA GLY A 39 -4.44 9.52 7.89
C GLY A 39 -3.85 8.15 7.57
N TYR A 40 -2.53 7.99 7.71
CA TYR A 40 -1.86 6.71 7.56
C TYR A 40 -2.30 5.69 8.62
N GLN A 41 -2.37 6.09 9.89
CA GLN A 41 -2.84 5.21 10.97
C GLN A 41 -4.32 4.81 10.78
N LEU A 42 -5.14 5.71 10.27
CA LEU A 42 -6.54 5.44 10.02
C LEU A 42 -6.74 4.41 8.92
N VAL A 43 -6.05 4.59 7.78
CA VAL A 43 -6.08 3.61 6.68
C VAL A 43 -5.55 2.25 7.16
N TYR A 44 -4.51 2.23 8.00
CA TYR A 44 -3.99 1.00 8.59
C TYR A 44 -5.04 0.27 9.44
N SER A 45 -5.76 1.00 10.30
CA SER A 45 -6.84 0.44 11.11
C SER A 45 -7.97 -0.07 10.24
N GLN A 46 -8.48 0.76 9.32
CA GLN A 46 -9.61 0.43 8.46
C GLN A 46 -9.34 -0.79 7.57
N LEU A 47 -8.15 -0.89 6.96
CA LEU A 47 -7.76 -2.07 6.19
C LEU A 47 -7.73 -3.34 7.06
N ASN A 48 -7.33 -3.22 8.32
CA ASN A 48 -7.33 -4.33 9.27
C ASN A 48 -8.69 -4.61 9.92
N ASP A 49 -9.72 -3.77 9.73
CA ASP A 49 -11.09 -4.08 10.17
C ASP A 49 -11.76 -5.11 9.25
N PHE A 50 -11.29 -5.27 8.01
CA PHE A 50 -11.74 -6.34 7.12
C PHE A 50 -11.24 -7.71 7.59
N ALA A 51 -12.16 -8.62 7.88
CA ALA A 51 -11.84 -9.94 8.43
C ALA A 51 -10.96 -10.79 7.49
N ASP A 52 -11.06 -10.59 6.18
CA ASP A 52 -10.38 -11.32 5.12
C ASP A 52 -9.18 -10.58 4.51
N VAL A 53 -8.73 -9.49 5.15
CA VAL A 53 -7.53 -8.72 4.76
C VAL A 53 -6.48 -8.81 5.85
N VAL A 54 -5.22 -8.98 5.45
CA VAL A 54 -4.05 -8.73 6.32
C VAL A 54 -3.30 -7.53 5.77
N CYS A 55 -3.29 -6.46 6.55
CA CYS A 55 -2.57 -5.23 6.19
C CYS A 55 -1.32 -5.09 7.05
N GLU A 56 -0.16 -4.99 6.40
CA GLU A 56 1.13 -4.78 7.04
C GLU A 56 1.81 -3.52 6.51
N ARG A 57 2.58 -2.87 7.37
CA ARG A 57 3.14 -1.54 7.15
C ARG A 57 4.56 -1.63 6.61
N PHE A 58 4.88 -0.69 5.73
CA PHE A 58 6.20 -0.48 5.17
C PHE A 58 6.59 0.98 5.31
N VAL A 59 7.83 1.21 5.71
CA VAL A 59 8.41 2.55 5.85
C VAL A 59 9.70 2.61 5.07
N TYR A 60 10.16 3.82 4.72
CA TYR A 60 11.41 3.97 3.98
C TYR A 60 12.58 3.38 4.80
N PRO A 61 13.33 2.42 4.25
CA PRO A 61 14.35 1.72 5.02
C PRO A 61 15.53 2.64 5.31
N ALA A 62 16.20 2.43 6.43
CA ALA A 62 17.51 3.03 6.67
C ALA A 62 18.49 2.58 5.59
N ALA A 63 19.56 3.35 5.36
CA ALA A 63 20.58 3.01 4.37
C ALA A 63 21.09 1.57 4.56
N ASN A 64 21.14 0.80 3.46
CA ASN A 64 21.55 -0.61 3.42
C ASN A 64 20.65 -1.60 4.18
N ALA A 65 19.48 -1.19 4.67
CA ALA A 65 18.51 -2.12 5.25
C ALA A 65 17.56 -2.68 4.17
N PRO A 66 17.20 -3.98 4.25
CA PRO A 66 16.22 -4.55 3.32
C PRO A 66 14.83 -3.96 3.56
N LEU A 67 14.07 -3.73 2.49
CA LEU A 67 12.67 -3.37 2.59
C LEU A 67 11.86 -4.59 3.06
N ARG A 68 11.29 -4.47 4.27
CA ARG A 68 10.54 -5.53 4.95
C ARG A 68 9.35 -4.95 5.71
N SER A 69 8.28 -5.72 5.78
CA SER A 69 7.09 -5.33 6.55
C SER A 69 7.43 -5.21 8.03
N LEU A 70 6.78 -4.28 8.72
CA LEU A 70 7.06 -4.05 10.13
C LEU A 70 6.57 -5.24 10.97
N GLU A 71 5.37 -5.74 10.71
CA GLU A 71 4.63 -6.68 11.56
C GLU A 71 5.24 -8.09 11.56
N SER A 72 5.65 -8.56 10.38
CA SER A 72 6.09 -9.96 10.17
C SER A 72 7.39 -10.11 9.38
N ASN A 73 8.06 -9.01 9.03
CA ASN A 73 9.35 -9.01 8.32
C ASN A 73 9.29 -9.72 6.95
N ARG A 74 8.20 -9.50 6.20
CA ARG A 74 7.99 -10.05 4.85
C ARG A 74 8.51 -9.14 3.75
N PRO A 75 8.96 -9.69 2.62
CA PRO A 75 9.27 -8.88 1.43
C PRO A 75 8.02 -8.25 0.85
N LEU A 76 8.15 -7.08 0.22
CA LEU A 76 7.02 -6.38 -0.41
C LEU A 76 6.40 -7.19 -1.57
N SER A 77 7.19 -8.03 -2.24
CA SER A 77 6.73 -8.94 -3.30
C SER A 77 5.69 -9.97 -2.84
N ASP A 78 5.54 -10.24 -1.54
CA ASP A 78 4.52 -11.16 -1.01
C ASP A 78 3.10 -10.57 -1.09
N PHE A 79 2.97 -9.26 -1.31
CA PHE A 79 1.72 -8.52 -1.22
C PHE A 79 1.12 -8.33 -2.61
N SER A 80 -0.17 -8.62 -2.74
CA SER A 80 -0.90 -8.52 -4.01
C SER A 80 -1.52 -7.13 -4.21
N VAL A 81 -1.55 -6.32 -3.16
CA VAL A 81 -2.07 -4.95 -3.15
C VAL A 81 -1.12 -4.07 -2.35
N VAL A 82 -0.83 -2.90 -2.88
CA VAL A 82 -0.04 -1.86 -2.24
C VAL A 82 -0.91 -0.61 -2.14
N PHE A 83 -1.18 -0.16 -0.93
CA PHE A 83 -1.61 1.21 -0.67
C PHE A 83 -0.40 2.03 -0.27
N ALA A 84 -0.24 3.23 -0.83
CA ALA A 84 0.80 4.16 -0.39
C ALA A 84 0.19 5.51 0.00
N SER A 85 0.54 5.98 1.19
CA SER A 85 0.15 7.29 1.70
C SER A 85 1.31 8.27 1.48
N ILE A 86 1.12 9.20 0.54
CA ILE A 86 2.15 10.16 0.11
C ILE A 86 1.82 11.52 0.73
N SER A 87 2.70 12.00 1.61
CA SER A 87 2.44 13.21 2.38
C SER A 87 3.24 14.42 1.88
N PHE A 88 4.38 14.18 1.23
CA PHE A 88 5.27 15.24 0.74
C PHE A 88 5.77 14.95 -0.68
N GLU A 89 6.18 15.98 -1.42
CA GLU A 89 6.77 15.82 -2.76
C GLU A 89 8.07 15.00 -2.73
N ASP A 90 8.87 15.14 -1.66
CA ASP A 90 10.09 14.35 -1.42
C ASP A 90 9.81 12.83 -1.29
N ASP A 91 8.56 12.43 -1.07
CA ASP A 91 8.17 11.02 -0.98
C ASP A 91 8.06 10.36 -2.38
N TYR A 92 8.02 11.13 -3.47
CA TYR A 92 7.81 10.61 -4.83
C TYR A 92 8.96 9.71 -5.29
N PRO A 93 10.24 10.16 -5.27
CA PRO A 93 11.35 9.29 -5.62
C PRO A 93 11.50 8.14 -4.61
N ARG A 94 11.09 8.34 -3.36
CA ARG A 94 11.15 7.31 -2.32
C ARG A 94 10.15 6.18 -2.57
N LEU A 95 8.95 6.50 -3.04
CA LEU A 95 7.96 5.51 -3.46
C LEU A 95 8.54 4.60 -4.56
N ALA A 96 9.06 5.19 -5.63
CA ALA A 96 9.65 4.43 -6.74
C ALA A 96 10.83 3.55 -6.26
N ALA A 97 11.70 4.11 -5.41
CA ALA A 97 12.81 3.35 -4.81
C ALA A 97 12.33 2.20 -3.93
N MET A 98 11.24 2.37 -3.17
CA MET A 98 10.66 1.31 -2.35
C MET A 98 10.03 0.21 -3.19
N LEU A 99 9.29 0.54 -4.25
CA LEU A 99 8.75 -0.47 -5.17
C LEU A 99 9.88 -1.32 -5.75
N SER A 100 10.93 -0.66 -6.29
CA SER A 100 12.09 -1.34 -6.86
C SER A 100 12.83 -2.21 -5.83
N ALA A 101 13.12 -1.67 -4.64
CA ALA A 101 13.77 -2.43 -3.55
C ALA A 101 12.91 -3.60 -3.04
N GLY A 102 11.59 -3.51 -3.22
CA GLY A 102 10.62 -4.53 -2.90
C GLY A 102 10.45 -5.61 -3.96
N GLY A 103 11.14 -5.50 -5.10
CA GLY A 103 11.01 -6.42 -6.23
C GLY A 103 9.75 -6.20 -7.07
N ILE A 104 9.20 -4.98 -7.04
CA ILE A 104 8.04 -4.57 -7.85
C ILE A 104 8.51 -3.54 -8.87
N ASP A 105 8.08 -3.68 -10.13
CA ASP A 105 8.37 -2.66 -11.14
C ASP A 105 7.70 -1.33 -10.73
N PRO A 106 8.46 -0.22 -10.63
CA PRO A 106 7.89 1.06 -10.26
C PRO A 106 6.79 1.52 -11.23
N PHE A 107 6.98 1.28 -12.53
CA PHE A 107 6.07 1.79 -13.55
C PHE A 107 4.88 0.84 -13.75
N ALA A 108 3.67 1.40 -13.72
CA ALA A 108 2.43 0.64 -13.84
C ALA A 108 2.34 -0.15 -15.15
N GLU A 109 2.84 0.44 -16.24
CA GLU A 109 2.83 -0.18 -17.58
C GLU A 109 3.66 -1.47 -17.70
N ASN A 110 4.68 -1.63 -16.85
CA ASN A 110 5.57 -2.79 -16.88
C ASN A 110 5.08 -3.95 -16.00
N ARG A 111 4.04 -3.73 -15.17
CA ARG A 111 3.54 -4.73 -14.25
C ARG A 111 2.62 -5.72 -14.98
N GLY A 112 2.82 -7.02 -14.75
CA GLY A 112 2.04 -8.13 -15.34
C GLY A 112 0.67 -8.35 -14.67
N PRO A 113 0.05 -9.54 -14.78
CA PRO A 113 -1.20 -9.85 -14.10
C PRO A 113 -1.17 -9.55 -12.59
N VAL A 114 -2.32 -9.22 -11.99
CA VAL A 114 -2.40 -8.83 -10.57
C VAL A 114 -2.08 -10.03 -9.68
N GLY A 115 -1.14 -9.85 -8.75
CA GLY A 115 -0.78 -10.86 -7.77
C GLY A 115 0.54 -10.54 -7.04
N PRO A 116 1.09 -11.49 -6.27
CA PRO A 116 2.41 -11.35 -5.66
C PRO A 116 3.47 -11.03 -6.73
N GLY A 117 4.33 -10.06 -6.45
CA GLY A 117 5.35 -9.53 -7.37
C GLY A 117 4.82 -8.56 -8.45
N SER A 118 3.51 -8.48 -8.65
CA SER A 118 2.85 -7.55 -9.57
C SER A 118 1.55 -7.02 -8.95
N PRO A 119 1.63 -6.23 -7.86
CA PRO A 119 0.44 -5.80 -7.13
C PRO A 119 -0.35 -4.74 -7.89
N LEU A 120 -1.58 -4.50 -7.42
CA LEU A 120 -2.24 -3.21 -7.62
C LEU A 120 -1.59 -2.17 -6.70
N VAL A 121 -1.19 -1.02 -7.24
CA VAL A 121 -0.61 0.11 -6.50
C VAL A 121 -1.63 1.25 -6.47
N ILE A 122 -2.09 1.57 -5.26
CA ILE A 122 -3.11 2.57 -5.01
C ILE A 122 -2.46 3.69 -4.19
N LEU A 123 -2.48 4.91 -4.71
CA LEU A 123 -1.89 6.06 -4.05
C LEU A 123 -2.98 6.94 -3.44
N GLY A 124 -2.69 7.50 -2.26
CA GLY A 124 -3.50 8.53 -1.64
C GLY A 124 -2.64 9.43 -0.75
N GLY A 125 -3.27 10.34 -0.02
CA GLY A 125 -2.58 11.30 0.83
C GLY A 125 -2.49 12.69 0.19
N VAL A 126 -2.05 13.66 1.00
CA VAL A 126 -2.14 15.10 0.67
C VAL A 126 -1.36 15.44 -0.60
N ALA A 127 -0.19 14.83 -0.82
CA ALA A 127 0.61 15.14 -2.01
C ALA A 127 -0.04 14.60 -3.30
N VAL A 128 -0.69 13.43 -3.24
CA VAL A 128 -1.49 12.89 -4.36
C VAL A 128 -2.66 13.80 -4.67
N PHE A 129 -3.35 14.29 -3.64
CA PHE A 129 -4.48 15.21 -3.80
C PHE A 129 -4.05 16.54 -4.44
N MET A 130 -2.89 17.08 -4.05
CA MET A 130 -2.40 18.37 -4.54
C MET A 130 -1.84 18.31 -5.97
N ASN A 131 -1.05 17.28 -6.29
CA ASN A 131 -0.40 17.15 -7.59
C ASN A 131 -0.21 15.67 -7.97
N PRO A 132 -1.25 15.03 -8.53
CA PRO A 132 -1.21 13.60 -8.84
C PRO A 132 -0.36 13.25 -10.07
N GLU A 133 -0.20 14.17 -11.02
CA GLU A 133 0.41 13.89 -12.33
C GLU A 133 1.83 13.29 -12.25
N PRO A 134 2.75 13.78 -11.41
CA PRO A 134 4.08 13.18 -11.28
C PRO A 134 4.07 11.74 -10.76
N LEU A 135 2.99 11.34 -10.07
CA LEU A 135 2.84 10.01 -9.48
C LEU A 135 2.07 9.05 -10.39
N ALA A 136 1.35 9.56 -11.38
CA ALA A 136 0.50 8.77 -12.28
C ALA A 136 1.23 7.58 -12.94
N PRO A 137 2.49 7.68 -13.40
CA PRO A 137 3.19 6.55 -13.99
C PRO A 137 3.42 5.37 -13.03
N PHE A 138 3.36 5.60 -11.71
CA PHE A 138 3.62 4.58 -10.69
C PHE A 138 2.33 3.98 -10.11
N ALA A 139 1.15 4.51 -10.44
CA ALA A 139 -0.12 4.14 -9.83
C ALA A 139 -1.02 3.36 -10.78
N ASP A 140 -1.80 2.43 -10.22
CA ASP A 140 -3.00 1.90 -10.88
C ASP A 140 -4.22 2.78 -10.59
N ILE A 141 -4.37 3.20 -9.33
CA ILE A 141 -5.46 4.07 -8.85
C ILE A 141 -4.87 5.17 -7.98
N MET A 142 -5.40 6.38 -8.13
CA MET A 142 -5.12 7.50 -7.24
C MET A 142 -6.42 7.94 -6.57
N VAL A 143 -6.44 7.90 -5.24
CA VAL A 143 -7.56 8.35 -4.42
C VAL A 143 -7.37 9.85 -4.13
N ILE A 144 -8.22 10.67 -4.73
CA ILE A 144 -8.21 12.12 -4.59
C ILE A 144 -9.25 12.52 -3.55
N GLY A 145 -8.80 13.15 -2.46
CA GLY A 145 -9.65 13.59 -1.35
C GLY A 145 -9.53 12.69 -0.12
N GLU A 146 -10.59 12.62 0.67
CA GLU A 146 -10.60 11.82 1.90
C GLU A 146 -10.68 10.32 1.61
N ALA A 147 -9.79 9.55 2.25
CA ALA A 147 -9.73 8.10 2.04
C ALA A 147 -10.91 7.36 2.71
N GLU A 148 -11.40 7.86 3.84
CA GLU A 148 -12.43 7.22 4.67
C GLU A 148 -13.70 6.80 3.90
N PRO A 149 -14.34 7.66 3.09
CA PRO A 149 -15.56 7.28 2.37
C PRO A 149 -15.29 6.31 1.21
N VAL A 150 -14.11 6.35 0.62
CA VAL A 150 -13.78 5.59 -0.60
C VAL A 150 -13.25 4.19 -0.28
N LEU A 151 -12.49 4.07 0.81
CA LEU A 151 -11.75 2.85 1.14
C LEU A 151 -12.63 1.60 1.24
N PRO A 152 -13.83 1.60 1.88
CA PRO A 152 -14.64 0.39 1.98
C PRO A 152 -15.15 -0.13 0.64
N SER A 153 -15.56 0.79 -0.25
CA SER A 153 -16.01 0.44 -1.61
C SER A 153 -14.85 -0.11 -2.44
N LEU A 154 -13.70 0.56 -2.39
CA LEU A 154 -12.50 0.16 -3.11
C LEU A 154 -11.99 -1.21 -2.67
N VAL A 155 -11.88 -1.45 -1.36
CA VAL A 155 -11.46 -2.76 -0.82
C VAL A 155 -12.44 -3.86 -1.24
N SER A 156 -13.75 -3.59 -1.24
CA SER A 156 -14.75 -4.55 -1.70
C SER A 156 -14.54 -4.95 -3.17
N ARG A 157 -14.31 -3.98 -4.06
CA ARG A 157 -14.02 -4.25 -5.48
C ARG A 157 -12.71 -5.01 -5.68
N ILE A 158 -11.67 -4.69 -4.90
CA ILE A 158 -10.40 -5.42 -4.94
C ILE A 158 -10.60 -6.88 -4.51
N ARG A 159 -11.35 -7.12 -3.44
CA ARG A 159 -11.67 -8.49 -2.99
C ARG A 159 -12.40 -9.28 -4.07
N GLU A 160 -13.35 -8.63 -4.74
CA GLU A 160 -14.05 -9.22 -5.88
C GLU A 160 -13.13 -9.55 -7.05
N LEU A 161 -12.19 -8.65 -7.39
CA LEU A 161 -11.16 -8.90 -8.40
C LEU A 161 -10.40 -10.20 -8.11
N PHE A 162 -9.88 -10.36 -6.88
CA PHE A 162 -9.12 -11.56 -6.50
C PHE A 162 -9.99 -12.81 -6.43
N ALA A 163 -11.23 -12.71 -5.92
CA ALA A 163 -12.15 -13.84 -5.85
C ALA A 163 -12.51 -14.40 -7.24
N ARG A 164 -12.59 -13.52 -8.25
CA ARG A 164 -12.94 -13.84 -9.63
C ARG A 164 -11.73 -14.14 -10.52
N GLN A 165 -10.51 -13.93 -10.01
CA GLN A 165 -9.28 -13.94 -10.81
C GLN A 165 -9.37 -12.99 -12.02
N GLY A 166 -9.98 -11.82 -11.83
CA GLY A 166 -10.18 -10.85 -12.90
C GLY A 166 -8.87 -10.20 -13.36
N SER A 167 -8.90 -9.53 -14.50
CA SER A 167 -7.72 -8.84 -15.02
C SER A 167 -7.53 -7.46 -14.41
N ARG A 168 -6.27 -6.99 -14.33
CA ARG A 168 -5.95 -5.60 -13.95
C ARG A 168 -6.76 -4.61 -14.79
N ARG A 169 -6.76 -4.79 -16.11
CA ARG A 169 -7.41 -3.88 -17.06
C ARG A 169 -8.90 -3.75 -16.80
N GLU A 170 -9.62 -4.86 -16.62
CA GLU A 170 -11.05 -4.83 -16.32
C GLU A 170 -11.34 -4.11 -15.01
N PHE A 171 -10.55 -4.38 -13.98
CA PHE A 171 -10.68 -3.69 -12.70
C PHE A 171 -10.50 -2.17 -12.83
N LEU A 172 -9.51 -1.70 -13.58
CA LEU A 172 -9.29 -0.26 -13.77
C LEU A 172 -10.42 0.42 -14.56
N LEU A 173 -10.99 -0.28 -15.55
CA LEU A 173 -12.13 0.23 -16.32
C LEU A 173 -13.42 0.31 -15.49
N ASP A 174 -13.62 -0.63 -14.56
CA ASP A 174 -14.75 -0.61 -13.61
C ASP A 174 -14.57 0.46 -12.53
N ALA A 175 -13.37 0.56 -11.96
CA ALA A 175 -13.08 1.53 -10.89
C ALA A 175 -13.22 2.99 -11.36
N GLY A 176 -12.86 3.29 -12.61
CA GLY A 176 -12.93 4.65 -13.16
C GLY A 176 -14.32 5.15 -13.56
N GLN A 177 -15.37 4.35 -13.41
CA GLN A 177 -16.77 4.73 -13.71
C GLN A 177 -17.54 5.25 -12.50
N THR A 178 -16.88 5.37 -11.35
CA THR A 178 -17.43 5.83 -10.06
C THR A 178 -16.88 7.19 -9.69
#